data_AF-A0A7S4P912-F1
#
_entry.id   AF-A0A7S4P912-F1
#
_cell.length_a   1.000
_cell.length_b   1.000
_cell.length_c   1.000
_cell.angle_alpha   90.00
_cell.angle_beta   90.00
_cell.angle_gamma   90.00
#
_symmetry.space_group_name_H-M   'P 1'
#
loop_
_entity.id
_entity.type
_entity.pdbx_description
1 polymer ?
#
loop_
_entity_poly.entity_id
_entity_poly.type
_entity_poly.pdbx_seq_one_letter_code
_entity_poly.pdbx_strand_id
1 'polypeptide(L)'
;ILPIQRIPRYIMLLTELVKTSPDTHVDAENLKKAVQIMQSVANSLNEQKREAENLAKMKEIEADVETPKEIELLEPHRKFIHEGPMFCMKAEEEKKGKRESE
;
A
#
# COMPACT_ATOMS: atom_id res chain seq x y z
N ILE A 1 -25.22 7.97 -9.23
CA ILE A 1 -24.35 6.89 -9.75
C ILE A 1 -23.13 6.83 -8.84
N LEU A 2 -22.93 5.75 -8.06
CA LEU A 2 -21.80 5.66 -7.13
C LEU A 2 -20.53 5.20 -7.89
N PRO A 3 -19.48 6.03 -8.00
CA PRO A 3 -18.30 5.73 -8.82
C PRO A 3 -17.54 4.49 -8.37
N ILE A 4 -17.61 4.14 -7.07
CA ILE A 4 -16.88 3.01 -6.48
C ILE A 4 -17.35 1.63 -6.99
N GLN A 5 -18.61 1.50 -7.39
CA GLN A 5 -19.17 0.22 -7.83
C GLN A 5 -19.02 -0.03 -9.33
N ARG A 6 -18.52 0.96 -10.08
CA ARG A 6 -18.55 0.92 -11.55
C ARG A 6 -17.61 -0.16 -12.11
N ILE A 7 -16.39 -0.25 -11.60
CA ILE A 7 -15.39 -1.23 -12.04
C ILE A 7 -15.82 -2.67 -11.66
N PRO A 8 -16.18 -2.99 -10.41
CA PRO A 8 -16.67 -4.32 -10.05
C PRO A 8 -17.88 -4.76 -10.89
N ARG A 9 -18.82 -3.84 -11.17
CA ARG A 9 -20.00 -4.13 -11.96
C ARG A 9 -19.66 -4.54 -13.40
N TYR A 10 -18.71 -3.86 -14.04
CA TYR A 10 -18.29 -4.22 -15.40
C TYR A 10 -17.62 -5.59 -15.44
N ILE A 11 -16.80 -5.93 -14.45
CA ILE A 11 -16.20 -7.27 -14.34
C ILE A 11 -17.30 -8.34 -14.21
N MET A 12 -18.30 -8.12 -13.36
CA MET A 12 -19.43 -9.05 -13.20
C MET A 12 -20.20 -9.25 -14.52
N LEU A 13 -20.60 -8.15 -15.17
CA LEU A 13 -21.37 -8.20 -16.42
C LEU A 13 -20.59 -8.87 -17.56
N LEU A 14 -19.30 -8.55 -17.71
CA LEU A 14 -18.45 -9.18 -18.74
C LEU A 14 -18.24 -10.67 -18.45
N THR A 15 -18.07 -11.05 -17.19
CA THR A 15 -17.93 -12.46 -16.79
C THR A 15 -19.20 -13.25 -17.10
N GLU A 16 -20.37 -12.66 -16.84
CA GLU A 16 -21.66 -13.27 -17.19
C GLU A 16 -21.82 -13.40 -18.70
N LEU A 17 -21.45 -12.35 -19.45
CA LEU A 17 -21.49 -12.37 -20.91
C LEU A 17 -20.61 -13.47 -21.51
N VAL A 18 -19.39 -13.66 -20.98
CA VAL A 18 -18.50 -14.78 -21.35
C VAL A 18 -19.17 -16.13 -21.10
N LYS A 19 -19.82 -16.32 -19.95
CA LYS A 19 -20.51 -17.59 -19.61
C LYS A 19 -21.69 -17.90 -20.52
N THR A 20 -22.37 -16.87 -21.00
CA THR A 20 -23.53 -17.01 -21.89
C THR A 20 -23.19 -17.06 -23.37
N SER A 21 -21.93 -16.75 -23.75
CA SER A 21 -21.47 -16.74 -25.13
C SER A 21 -20.85 -18.10 -25.50
N PRO A 22 -21.29 -18.76 -26.60
CA PRO A 22 -20.65 -19.98 -27.09
C PRO A 22 -19.18 -19.74 -27.45
N ASP A 23 -18.30 -20.72 -27.25
CA ASP A 23 -16.88 -20.61 -27.62
C ASP A 23 -16.64 -20.42 -29.13
N THR A 24 -17.62 -20.76 -29.97
CA THR A 24 -17.61 -20.53 -31.41
C THR A 24 -17.94 -19.09 -31.80
N HIS A 25 -18.37 -18.25 -30.86
CA HIS A 25 -18.71 -16.87 -31.13
C HIS A 25 -17.46 -16.04 -31.42
N VAL A 26 -17.55 -15.16 -32.42
CA VAL A 26 -16.41 -14.33 -32.89
C VAL A 26 -15.79 -13.48 -31.77
N ASP A 27 -16.60 -13.11 -30.77
CA ASP A 27 -16.19 -12.28 -29.64
C ASP A 27 -15.78 -13.06 -28.39
N ALA A 28 -15.84 -14.40 -28.37
CA ALA A 28 -15.54 -15.17 -27.16
C ALA A 28 -14.15 -14.84 -26.58
N GLU A 29 -13.13 -14.74 -27.44
CA GLU A 29 -11.77 -14.36 -27.03
C GLU A 29 -11.66 -12.87 -26.66
N ASN A 30 -12.38 -11.99 -27.34
CA ASN A 30 -12.41 -10.56 -27.01
C ASN A 30 -13.03 -10.32 -25.63
N LEU A 31 -14.09 -11.04 -25.30
CA LEU A 31 -14.76 -10.96 -24.00
C LEU A 31 -13.86 -11.45 -22.87
N LYS A 32 -13.15 -12.58 -23.05
CA LYS A 32 -12.16 -13.07 -22.07
C LYS A 32 -11.06 -12.04 -21.83
N LYS A 33 -10.53 -11.43 -22.90
CA LYS A 33 -9.53 -10.34 -22.79
C LYS A 33 -10.10 -9.12 -22.08
N ALA A 34 -11.33 -8.73 -22.38
CA ALA A 34 -11.98 -7.58 -21.72
C ALA A 34 -12.10 -7.79 -20.20
N VAL A 35 -12.47 -9.00 -19.75
CA VAL A 35 -12.49 -9.35 -18.31
C VAL A 35 -11.10 -9.18 -17.69
N GLN A 36 -10.05 -9.70 -18.33
CA GLN A 36 -8.68 -9.57 -17.83
C GLN A 36 -8.21 -8.12 -17.72
N ILE A 37 -8.48 -7.30 -18.74
CA ILE A 37 -8.13 -5.88 -18.74
C ILE A 37 -8.87 -5.16 -17.60
N MET A 38 -10.17 -5.41 -17.43
CA MET A 38 -10.96 -4.80 -16.37
C MET A 38 -10.46 -5.20 -14.97
N GLN A 39 -10.03 -6.45 -14.80
CA GLN A 39 -9.42 -6.91 -13.54
C GLN A 39 -8.08 -6.21 -13.28
N SER A 40 -7.25 -6.02 -14.32
CA SER A 40 -6.00 -5.27 -14.21
C SER A 40 -6.24 -3.82 -13.80
N VAL A 41 -7.21 -3.15 -14.42
CA VAL A 41 -7.62 -1.78 -14.05
C VAL A 41 -8.08 -1.72 -12.60
N ALA A 42 -8.89 -2.69 -12.14
CA ALA A 42 -9.32 -2.75 -10.74
C ALA A 42 -8.12 -2.84 -9.78
N ASN A 43 -7.13 -3.67 -10.10
CA ASN A 43 -5.91 -3.81 -9.31
C ASN A 43 -5.09 -2.52 -9.31
N SER A 44 -4.85 -1.90 -10.46
CA SER A 44 -4.12 -0.62 -10.56
C SER A 44 -4.79 0.52 -9.79
N LEU A 45 -6.12 0.57 -9.76
CA LEU A 45 -6.85 1.57 -8.97
C LEU A 45 -6.69 1.31 -7.46
N ASN A 46 -6.73 0.05 -7.05
CA ASN A 46 -6.52 -0.31 -5.65
C ASN A 46 -5.10 0.05 -5.19
N GLU A 47 -4.10 -0.18 -6.05
CA GLU A 47 -2.72 0.18 -5.78
C GLU A 47 -2.50 1.70 -5.69
N GLN A 48 -3.05 2.47 -6.63
CA GLN A 48 -3.00 3.94 -6.57
C GLN A 48 -3.66 4.48 -5.30
N LYS A 49 -4.79 3.89 -4.88
CA LYS A 49 -5.44 4.26 -3.63
C LYS A 49 -4.52 3.98 -2.44
N ARG A 50 -3.89 2.80 -2.40
CA ARG A 50 -2.95 2.40 -1.34
C ARG A 50 -1.74 3.33 -1.29
N GLU A 51 -1.21 3.75 -2.43
CA GLU A 51 -0.10 4.71 -2.50
C GLU A 51 -0.51 6.10 -1.98
N ALA A 52 -1.71 6.58 -2.34
CA ALA A 52 -2.23 7.84 -1.85
C ALA A 52 -2.46 7.83 -0.33
N GLU A 53 -3.02 6.74 0.22
CA GLU A 53 -3.22 6.55 1.66
C GLU A 53 -1.89 6.50 2.41
N ASN A 54 -0.88 5.79 1.88
CA ASN A 54 0.45 5.74 2.46
C ASN A 54 1.12 7.13 2.47
N LEU A 55 1.03 7.87 1.37
CA LEU A 55 1.59 9.23 1.30
C LEU A 55 0.91 10.16 2.30
N ALA A 56 -0.41 10.07 2.44
CA ALA A 56 -1.15 10.84 3.43
C ALA A 56 -0.70 10.51 4.86
N LYS A 57 -0.51 9.22 5.18
CA LYS A 57 -0.04 8.78 6.50
C LYS A 57 1.39 9.23 6.79
N MET A 58 2.29 9.17 5.80
CA MET A 58 3.67 9.64 5.97
C MET A 58 3.75 11.15 6.20
N LYS A 59 2.88 11.94 5.55
CA LYS A 59 2.77 13.38 5.80
C LYS A 59 2.29 13.70 7.21
N GLU A 60 1.34 12.92 7.73
CA GLU A 60 0.88 13.06 9.12
C GLU A 60 2.02 12.81 10.10
N ILE A 61 2.79 11.74 9.91
CA ILE A 61 3.94 11.39 10.76
C ILE A 61 5.03 12.46 10.71
N GLU A 62 5.31 13.02 9.52
CA GLU A 62 6.27 14.11 9.39
C GLU A 62 5.86 15.36 10.18
N ALA A 63 4.55 15.63 10.30
CA ALA A 63 4.05 16.73 11.12
C ALA A 63 4.13 16.45 12.63
N ASP A 64 4.00 15.19 13.03
CA ASP A 64 3.96 14.78 14.45
C ASP A 64 5.36 14.55 15.06
N VAL A 65 6.37 14.26 14.24
CA VAL A 65 7.72 13.89 14.70
C VAL A 65 8.72 15.01 14.40
N GLU A 66 9.43 15.45 15.44
CA GLU A 66 10.62 16.30 15.25
C GLU A 66 11.75 15.49 14.62
N THR A 67 11.97 15.70 13.32
CA THR A 67 13.09 15.10 12.60
C THR A 67 14.29 16.04 12.51
N PRO A 68 15.52 15.52 12.61
CA PRO A 68 16.71 16.26 12.21
C PRO A 68 16.59 16.69 10.74
N LYS A 69 17.04 17.90 10.41
CA LYS A 69 16.96 18.48 9.05
C LYS A 69 17.63 17.63 7.95
N GLU A 70 18.45 16.66 8.33
CA GLU A 70 19.17 15.76 7.44
C GLU A 70 18.33 14.53 7.03
N ILE A 71 17.18 14.29 7.67
CA ILE A 71 16.31 13.14 7.40
C ILE A 71 15.02 13.63 6.73
N GLU A 72 14.93 13.42 5.41
CA GLU A 72 13.68 13.59 4.66
C GLU A 72 12.82 12.33 4.81
N LEU A 73 11.63 12.44 5.39
CA LEU A 73 10.73 11.29 5.61
C LEU A 73 9.88 10.96 4.37
N LEU A 74 9.56 11.96 3.55
CA LEU A 74 8.73 11.84 2.36
C LEU A 74 9.53 11.39 1.14
N GLU A 75 9.88 10.10 1.10
CA GLU A 75 10.46 9.50 -0.10
C GLU A 75 9.47 8.51 -0.75
N PRO A 76 9.40 8.43 -2.10
CA PRO A 76 8.45 7.55 -2.80
C PRO A 76 8.54 6.07 -2.42
N HIS A 77 9.72 5.63 -1.95
CA HIS A 77 9.99 4.25 -1.57
C HIS A 77 9.78 3.99 -0.07
N ARG A 78 9.55 5.02 0.74
CA ARG A 78 9.25 4.86 2.17
C ARG A 78 7.75 4.71 2.39
N LYS A 79 7.38 3.74 3.20
CA LYS A 79 5.99 3.45 3.55
C LYS A 79 5.90 3.21 5.05
N PHE A 80 4.83 3.71 5.65
CA PHE A 80 4.49 3.37 7.01
C PHE A 80 4.06 1.90 7.08
N ILE A 81 4.59 1.15 8.05
CA ILE A 81 4.30 -0.28 8.21
C ILE A 81 3.43 -0.52 9.45
N HIS A 82 3.80 0.06 10.60
CA HIS A 82 3.15 -0.23 11.88
C HIS A 82 3.49 0.85 12.92
N GLU A 83 2.55 1.15 13.83
CA GLU A 83 2.74 1.93 15.08
C GLU A 83 2.27 1.15 16.31
N GLY A 84 2.95 1.27 17.46
CA GLY A 84 2.56 0.57 18.68
C GLY A 84 3.45 0.90 19.89
N PRO A 85 2.98 0.64 21.13
CA PRO A 85 3.76 0.90 22.33
C PRO A 85 4.97 -0.04 22.42
N MET A 86 6.13 0.50 22.82
CA MET A 86 7.36 -0.27 23.04
C MET A 86 7.97 0.03 24.41
N PHE A 87 8.66 -0.97 24.98
CA PHE A 87 9.48 -0.82 26.17
C PHE A 87 10.96 -0.76 25.76
N CYS A 88 11.61 0.38 25.97
CA CYS A 88 13.04 0.55 25.76
C CYS A 88 13.80 0.39 27.08
N MET A 89 14.59 -0.66 27.22
CA MET A 89 15.59 -0.76 28.30
C MET A 89 16.92 -0.19 27.79
N LYS A 90 17.47 0.79 28.50
CA LYS A 90 18.84 1.27 28.26
C LYS A 90 19.82 0.37 29.02
N ALA A 91 20.89 -0.06 28.37
CA ALA A 91 21.97 -0.78 29.06
C ALA A 91 22.70 0.16 30.02
N GLU A 92 22.90 -0.26 31.27
CA GLU A 92 23.72 0.49 32.24
C GLU A 92 25.20 0.38 31.86
N GLU A 93 25.88 1.51 31.69
CA GLU A 93 27.32 1.55 31.52
C GLU A 93 28.01 1.24 32.87
N GLU A 94 28.75 0.13 32.93
CA GLU A 94 29.59 -0.22 34.08
C GLU A 94 30.63 0.87 34.34
N LYS A 95 30.51 1.55 35.49
CA LYS A 95 31.54 2.46 35.99
C LYS A 95 32.83 1.67 36.27
N LYS A 96 33.80 1.70 35.34
CA LYS A 96 35.18 1.25 35.61
C LYS A 96 35.78 2.10 36.73
N GLY A 97 35.92 1.48 37.90
CA GLY A 97 36.55 2.08 39.07
C GLY A 97 37.98 2.52 38.78
N LYS A 98 38.30 3.78 39.15
CA LYS A 98 39.67 4.26 39.34
C LYS A 98 40.33 3.36 40.39
N ARG A 99 41.35 2.59 40.01
CA ARG A 99 42.36 2.13 40.96
C ARG A 99 43.36 3.28 41.11
N GLU A 100 43.33 3.91 42.28
CA GLU A 100 44.43 4.71 42.79
C GLU A 100 45.66 3.80 42.92
N SER A 101 46.80 4.25 42.41
CA SER A 101 48.11 3.67 42.69
C SER A 101 48.91 4.69 43.48
N GLU A 102 49.21 4.31 44.73
CA GLU A 102 50.23 4.90 45.60
C GLU A 102 51.63 4.91 44.96
#